data_AF-A0A8B7V0N9-F1
#
_entry.id   AF-A0A8B7V0N9-F1
#
_cell.length_a   1.000
_cell.length_b   1.000
_cell.length_c   1.000
_cell.angle_alpha   90.00
_cell.angle_beta   90.00
_cell.angle_gamma   90.00
#
_symmetry.space_group_name_H-M   'P 1'
#
loop_
_entity.id
_entity.type
_entity.pdbx_description
1 polymer ?
#
loop_
_entity_poly.entity_id
_entity_poly.type
_entity_poly.pdbx_seq_one_letter_code
_entity_poly.pdbx_strand_id
1 'polypeptide(L)'
;MAAIRKKLVIVGDGACGKTCLLTAFSKDQFPKVYVSTVFKNYVAGIEVDGTQKPIRPDQGRDMANTIGALGYMECSAKTKDGVREVFEMATRAALQTRRGKEKSGCFIL
;
A
#
# COMPACT_ATOMS: atom_id res chain seq x y z
N MET A 1 -18.71 -11.53 22.10
CA MET A 1 -18.16 -10.29 21.50
C MET A 1 -18.43 -10.31 20.00
N ALA A 2 -18.91 -9.21 19.41
CA ALA A 2 -19.11 -9.14 17.96
C ALA A 2 -17.75 -8.99 17.25
N ALA A 3 -17.51 -9.76 16.20
CA ALA A 3 -16.28 -9.67 15.41
C ALA A 3 -16.23 -8.33 14.65
N ILE A 4 -15.14 -7.57 14.81
CA ILE A 4 -14.90 -6.36 14.04
C ILE A 4 -14.35 -6.76 12.67
N ARG A 5 -15.04 -6.36 11.59
CA ARG A 5 -14.56 -6.52 10.20
C ARG A 5 -14.33 -5.17 9.57
N LYS A 6 -13.17 -4.99 8.93
CA LYS A 6 -12.80 -3.80 8.14
C LYS A 6 -12.42 -4.25 6.73
N LYS A 7 -12.82 -3.48 5.73
CA LYS A 7 -12.37 -3.67 4.34
C LYS A 7 -11.13 -2.82 4.14
N LEU A 8 -10.04 -3.44 3.67
CA LEU A 8 -8.80 -2.76 3.29
C LEU A 8 -8.73 -2.69 1.75
N VAL A 9 -8.45 -1.50 1.22
CA VAL A 9 -8.25 -1.26 -0.21
C VAL A 9 -6.83 -0.73 -0.39
N ILE A 10 -6.06 -1.34 -1.30
CA ILE A 10 -4.69 -0.92 -1.62
C ILE A 10 -4.72 -0.25 -3.00
N VAL A 11 -4.23 0.98 -3.08
CA VAL A 11 -4.19 1.79 -4.31
C VAL A 11 -2.76 2.10 -4.72
N GLY A 12 -2.56 2.42 -6.00
CA GLY A 12 -1.24 2.72 -6.57
C GLY A 12 -1.11 2.28 -8.02
N ASP A 13 -0.06 2.70 -8.69
CA ASP A 13 0.15 2.52 -10.13
C ASP A 13 0.28 1.06 -10.59
N GLY A 14 0.23 0.86 -11.92
CA GLY A 14 0.61 -0.43 -12.52
C GLY A 14 1.99 -0.89 -12.04
N ALA A 15 2.16 -2.19 -11.81
CA ALA A 15 3.43 -2.81 -11.42
C ALA A 15 4.08 -2.34 -10.09
N CYS A 16 3.47 -1.45 -9.30
CA CYS A 16 4.03 -0.98 -8.02
C CYS A 16 4.02 -2.03 -6.87
N GLY A 17 3.62 -3.28 -7.14
CA GLY A 17 3.75 -4.38 -6.18
C GLY A 17 2.56 -4.65 -5.26
N LYS A 18 1.40 -4.00 -5.43
CA LYS A 18 0.19 -4.19 -4.58
C LYS A 18 -0.20 -5.65 -4.38
N THR A 19 -0.30 -6.42 -5.47
CA THR A 19 -0.68 -7.85 -5.41
C THR A 19 0.38 -8.68 -4.70
N CYS A 20 1.66 -8.37 -4.94
CA CYS A 20 2.76 -9.04 -4.26
C CYS A 20 2.76 -8.73 -2.77
N LEU A 21 2.46 -7.49 -2.38
CA LEU A 21 2.34 -7.06 -0.98
C LEU A 21 1.20 -7.80 -0.27
N LEU A 22 0.01 -7.85 -0.87
CA LEU A 22 -1.13 -8.58 -0.31
C LEU A 22 -0.86 -10.09 -0.22
N THR A 23 -0.19 -10.66 -1.22
CA THR A 23 0.16 -12.09 -1.23
C THR A 23 1.21 -12.41 -0.17
N ALA A 24 2.24 -11.57 -0.06
CA ALA A 24 3.28 -11.71 0.95
C ALA A 24 2.70 -11.65 2.37
N PHE A 25 1.73 -10.77 2.61
CA PHE A 25 1.04 -10.71 3.90
C PHE A 25 0.07 -11.88 4.13
N SER A 26 -0.80 -12.19 3.17
CA SER A 26 -1.90 -13.16 3.38
C SER A 26 -1.49 -14.63 3.29
N LYS A 27 -0.47 -14.95 2.48
CA LYS A 27 -0.01 -16.32 2.24
C LYS A 27 1.37 -16.59 2.81
N ASP A 28 2.00 -15.58 3.42
CA ASP A 28 3.37 -15.62 3.88
C ASP A 28 4.37 -16.09 2.81
N GLN A 29 4.08 -15.81 1.54
CA GLN A 29 4.87 -16.25 0.38
C GLN A 29 4.93 -15.13 -0.67
N PHE A 30 6.09 -14.99 -1.31
CA PHE A 30 6.24 -14.14 -2.47
C PHE A 30 5.98 -14.96 -3.75
N PRO A 31 5.12 -14.50 -4.68
CA PRO A 31 4.77 -15.27 -5.87
C PRO A 31 5.98 -15.43 -6.79
N LYS A 32 6.32 -16.70 -7.12
CA LYS A 32 7.37 -17.03 -8.10
C LYS A 32 6.91 -16.83 -9.55
N VAL A 33 5.61 -17.00 -9.79
CA VAL A 33 4.97 -16.78 -11.09
C VAL A 33 4.03 -15.58 -10.94
N TYR A 34 4.35 -14.50 -11.65
CA TYR A 34 3.51 -13.30 -11.66
C TYR A 34 2.31 -13.52 -12.59
N VAL A 35 1.21 -14.02 -12.05
CA VAL A 35 -0.08 -13.98 -12.75
C VAL A 35 -0.66 -12.59 -12.50
N SER A 36 -0.51 -11.70 -13.48
CA SER A 36 -1.05 -10.34 -13.44
C SER A 36 -2.52 -10.36 -13.04
N THR A 37 -2.91 -9.50 -12.10
CA THR A 37 -4.33 -9.26 -11.77
C THR A 37 -5.12 -8.99 -13.04
N VAL A 38 -6.36 -9.48 -13.12
CA VAL A 38 -7.31 -9.55 -14.28
C VAL A 38 -7.30 -8.36 -15.26
N PHE A 39 -6.79 -7.19 -14.87
CA PHE A 39 -6.51 -6.06 -15.74
C PHE A 39 -5.08 -6.11 -16.30
N LYS A 40 -4.96 -6.35 -17.62
CA LYS A 40 -3.71 -6.12 -18.35
C LYS A 40 -3.48 -4.61 -18.49
N ASN A 41 -2.55 -4.06 -17.71
CA ASN A 41 -2.05 -2.71 -17.94
C ASN A 41 -1.02 -2.77 -19.07
N TYR A 42 -1.36 -2.19 -20.22
CA TYR A 42 -0.39 -1.95 -21.28
C TYR A 42 0.26 -0.60 -21.03
N VAL A 43 1.50 -0.61 -20.53
CA VAL A 43 2.30 0.60 -20.32
C VAL A 43 3.30 0.70 -21.47
N ALA A 44 3.13 1.67 -22.35
CA ALA A 44 4.16 2.06 -23.31
C ALA A 44 5.03 3.12 -22.64
N GLY A 45 6.21 2.70 -22.15
CA GLY A 45 7.18 3.65 -21.59
C GLY A 45 7.86 4.42 -22.71
N ILE A 46 7.62 5.73 -22.78
CA ILE A 46 8.47 6.65 -23.56
C ILE A 46 9.53 7.15 -22.59
N GLU A 47 10.76 6.69 -22.75
CA GLU A 47 11.89 7.10 -21.91
C GLU A 47 12.41 8.44 -22.42
N VAL A 48 12.27 9.50 -21.61
CA VAL A 48 12.85 10.82 -21.88
C VAL A 48 13.98 11.01 -20.86
N ASP A 49 15.20 11.21 -21.35
CA ASP A 49 16.41 11.58 -20.59
C ASP A 49 16.98 10.58 -19.55
N GLY A 50 16.57 9.30 -19.62
CA GLY A 50 17.40 8.16 -19.18
C GLY A 50 17.83 8.08 -17.70
N THR A 51 17.18 8.77 -16.75
CA THR A 51 17.52 8.64 -15.32
C THR A 51 16.30 8.51 -14.41
N GLN A 52 15.76 7.30 -14.29
CA GLN A 52 14.84 6.94 -13.21
C GLN A 52 15.66 6.73 -11.92
N LYS A 53 15.68 7.72 -11.03
CA LYS A 53 16.29 7.59 -9.69
C LYS A 53 15.27 7.04 -8.70
N PRO A 54 15.66 6.14 -7.79
CA PRO A 54 14.79 5.72 -6.69
C PRO A 54 14.35 6.91 -5.84
N ILE A 55 13.10 6.87 -5.38
CA ILE A 55 12.59 7.83 -4.40
C ILE A 55 13.37 7.65 -3.09
N ARG A 56 13.83 8.75 -2.52
CA ARG A 56 14.47 8.74 -1.20
C ARG A 56 13.41 8.74 -0.08
N PRO A 57 13.72 8.19 1.12
CA PRO A 57 12.74 8.07 2.20
C PRO A 57 12.16 9.41 2.67
N ASP A 58 12.95 10.49 2.62
CA ASP A 58 12.51 11.85 2.95
C ASP A 58 11.47 12.37 1.96
N GLN A 59 11.67 12.14 0.66
CA GLN A 59 10.68 12.51 -0.37
C GLN A 59 9.34 11.79 -0.18
N GLY A 60 9.39 10.50 0.18
CA GLY A 60 8.18 9.72 0.49
C GLY A 60 7.45 10.24 1.73
N ARG A 61 8.20 10.63 2.76
CA ARG A 61 7.65 11.22 3.98
C ARG A 61 7.04 12.60 3.75
N ASP A 62 7.71 13.44 2.96
CA ASP A 62 7.20 14.76 2.59
C ASP A 62 5.89 14.66 1.79
N MET A 63 5.81 13.69 0.87
CA MET A 63 4.56 13.39 0.16
C MET A 63 3.45 12.94 1.11
N ALA A 64 3.74 12.02 2.04
CA ALA A 64 2.76 11.55 3.02
C ALA A 64 2.21 12.70 3.88
N ASN A 65 3.09 13.60 4.32
CA ASN A 65 2.69 14.82 5.04
C ASN A 65 1.82 15.73 4.17
N THR A 66 2.19 15.91 2.90
CA THR A 66 1.48 16.78 1.94
C THR A 66 0.03 16.31 1.71
N ILE A 67 -0.19 15.00 1.64
CA ILE A 67 -1.54 14.43 1.44
C ILE A 67 -2.32 14.22 2.75
N GLY A 68 -1.70 14.50 3.91
CA GLY A 68 -2.30 14.25 5.22
C GLY A 68 -2.47 12.77 5.56
N ALA A 69 -1.59 11.91 5.05
CA ALA A 69 -1.60 10.48 5.39
C ALA A 69 -1.26 10.29 6.87
N LEU A 70 -1.78 9.21 7.47
CA LEU A 70 -1.53 8.93 8.90
C LEU A 70 -0.07 8.51 9.16
N GLY A 71 0.62 7.97 8.15
CA GLY A 71 2.00 7.55 8.27
C GLY A 71 2.62 7.19 6.94
N TYR A 72 3.94 7.03 6.95
CA TYR A 72 4.74 6.59 5.82
C TYR A 72 5.61 5.41 6.25
N MET A 73 5.73 4.40 5.39
CA MET A 73 6.58 3.24 5.62
C MET A 73 7.08 2.68 4.29
N GLU A 74 8.38 2.36 4.25
CA GLU A 74 8.96 1.58 3.16
C GLU A 74 8.83 0.10 3.48
N CYS A 75 8.51 -0.72 2.47
CA CYS A 75 8.43 -2.17 2.62
C CYS A 75 8.87 -2.88 1.34
N SER A 76 9.26 -4.15 1.49
CA SER A 76 9.62 -5.02 0.39
C SER A 76 8.87 -6.35 0.52
N ALA A 77 7.89 -6.56 -0.35
CA ALA A 77 7.16 -7.82 -0.43
C ALA A 77 8.08 -9.02 -0.68
N LYS A 78 9.19 -8.81 -1.44
CA LYS A 78 10.12 -9.87 -1.81
C LYS A 78 10.93 -10.37 -0.63
N THR A 79 11.46 -9.45 0.18
CA THR A 79 12.27 -9.78 1.37
C THR A 79 11.42 -9.88 2.64
N LYS A 80 10.12 -9.57 2.54
CA LYS A 80 9.14 -9.43 3.63
C LYS A 80 9.45 -8.30 4.63
N ASP A 81 10.41 -7.44 4.30
CA ASP A 81 10.79 -6.31 5.16
C ASP A 81 9.66 -5.28 5.23
N GLY A 82 9.29 -4.86 6.44
CA GLY A 82 8.22 -3.88 6.71
C GLY A 82 6.79 -4.34 6.35
N VAL A 83 6.60 -5.55 5.82
CA VAL A 83 5.28 -5.99 5.32
C VAL A 83 4.26 -6.08 6.44
N ARG A 84 4.61 -6.66 7.59
CA ARG A 84 3.66 -6.81 8.69
C ARG A 84 3.30 -5.46 9.31
N GLU A 85 4.30 -4.61 9.45
CA GLU A 85 4.25 -3.29 10.05
C GLU A 85 3.31 -2.36 9.27
N VAL A 86 3.33 -2.41 7.94
CA VAL A 86 2.39 -1.66 7.08
C VAL A 86 0.93 -2.04 7.39
N PHE A 87 0.63 -3.33 7.47
CA PHE A 87 -0.74 -3.81 7.73
C PHE A 87 -1.17 -3.56 9.18
N GLU A 88 -0.25 -3.65 10.14
CA GLU A 88 -0.52 -3.30 11.54
C GLU A 88 -0.81 -1.80 11.69
N MET A 89 -0.03 -0.93 11.03
CA MET A 89 -0.26 0.52 11.01
C MET A 89 -1.65 0.83 10.43
N ALA A 90 -1.98 0.25 9.27
CA ALA A 90 -3.29 0.42 8.64
C ALA A 90 -4.45 -0.09 9.53
N THR A 91 -4.24 -1.20 10.24
CA THR A 91 -5.24 -1.76 11.16
C THR A 91 -5.44 -0.84 12.37
N ARG A 92 -4.35 -0.36 12.98
CA ARG A 92 -4.42 0.60 14.10
C ARG A 92 -5.13 1.88 13.67
N ALA A 93 -4.81 2.42 12.49
CA ALA A 93 -5.48 3.57 11.89
C ALA A 93 -7.01 3.37 11.78
N ALA A 94 -7.41 2.21 11.25
CA ALA A 94 -8.82 1.87 11.04
C ALA A 94 -9.61 1.60 12.33
N LEU A 95 -8.92 1.35 13.46
CA LEU A 95 -9.52 1.11 14.78
C LEU A 95 -9.58 2.38 15.63
N GLN A 96 -8.61 3.29 15.52
CA GLN A 96 -8.60 4.57 16.25
C GLN A 96 -9.77 5.50 15.87
N THR A 97 -10.43 5.26 14.73
CA THR A 97 -11.45 6.12 14.12
C THR A 97 -12.85 6.08 14.78
N ARG A 98 -13.00 5.94 16.12
CA ARG A 98 -14.33 6.08 16.77
C ARG A 98 -14.37 6.96 18.02
N ARG A 99 -14.79 8.22 17.83
CA ARG A 99 -15.80 8.97 18.63
C ARG A 99 -16.06 10.36 18.01
N GLY A 100 -16.94 10.45 17.01
CA GLY A 100 -17.39 11.74 16.47
C GLY A 100 -17.95 11.66 15.05
N LYS A 101 -19.29 11.54 14.96
CA LYS A 101 -20.13 11.48 13.75
C LYS A 101 -19.90 10.26 12.85
N GLU A 102 -20.98 9.48 12.67
CA GLU A 102 -21.15 8.66 11.48
C GLU A 102 -20.97 9.55 10.25
N LYS A 103 -19.79 9.51 9.64
CA LYS A 103 -19.62 9.94 8.26
C LYS A 103 -19.34 8.69 7.46
N SER A 104 -20.28 8.38 6.57
CA SER A 104 -20.21 7.33 5.55
C SER A 104 -19.17 7.69 4.47
N GLY A 105 -17.91 7.87 4.88
CA GLY A 105 -16.83 8.29 4.00
C GLY A 105 -15.68 7.28 4.00
N CYS A 106 -15.10 7.07 2.82
CA CYS A 106 -13.85 6.34 2.65
C CYS A 106 -12.71 7.12 3.30
N PHE A 107 -11.87 6.45 4.09
CA PHE A 107 -10.63 7.03 4.61
C PHE A 107 -9.51 6.67 3.64
N ILE A 108 -8.84 7.67 3.11
CA ILE A 108 -7.60 7.49 2.36
C ILE A 108 -6.49 7.41 3.41
N LEU A 109 -5.86 6.23 3.50
CA LEU A 109 -4.71 5.95 4.37
C LEU A 109 -3.43 6.06 3.55
#